data_AF-A0A7V4AMR0-F1
#
_entry.id   AF-A0A7V4AMR0-F1
#
_cell.length_a   1.000
_cell.length_b   1.000
_cell.length_c   1.000
_cell.angle_alpha   90.00
_cell.angle_beta   90.00
_cell.angle_gamma   90.00
#
_symmetry.space_group_name_H-M   'P 1'
#
loop_
_entity.id
_entity.type
_entity.pdbx_description
1 polymer ?
#
loop_
_entity_poly.entity_id
_entity_poly.type
_entity_poly.pdbx_seq_one_letter_code
_entity_poly.pdbx_strand_id
1 'polypeptide(L)'
;MALLAFANVLTRYFLHYPLAFTEELLVNAFVWATLMGIAIGLREGPEGAHIRFVALTEILPEGWRRGFIALGFTVFALLFLLLAFLAWGQARDDLVLKTTSPSLGLPNAVYT
;
A
#
# COMPACT_ATOMS: atom_id res chain seq x y z
N MET A 1 2.03 -10.42 -10.44
CA MET A 1 1.21 -10.97 -9.33
C MET A 1 0.48 -12.22 -9.73
N ALA A 2 -0.41 -12.17 -10.74
CA ALA A 2 -1.24 -13.31 -11.16
C ALA A 2 -0.43 -14.59 -11.47
N LEU A 3 0.70 -14.48 -12.18
CA LEU A 3 1.53 -15.65 -12.50
C LEU A 3 2.16 -16.32 -11.26
N LEU A 4 2.65 -15.54 -10.30
CA LEU A 4 3.23 -16.06 -9.06
C LEU A 4 2.15 -16.67 -8.16
N ALA A 5 0.99 -16.02 -8.07
CA ALA A 5 -0.15 -16.57 -7.33
C ALA A 5 -0.68 -17.87 -7.96
N PHE A 6 -0.76 -17.91 -9.29
CA PHE A 6 -1.16 -19.10 -10.03
C PHE A 6 -0.15 -20.25 -9.86
N ALA A 7 1.15 -19.95 -9.93
CA ALA A 7 2.20 -20.92 -9.65
C ALA A 7 2.08 -21.48 -8.22
N ASN A 8 1.81 -20.65 -7.21
CA ASN A 8 1.61 -21.10 -5.83
C ASN A 8 0.37 -22.01 -5.68
N VAL A 9 -0.71 -21.74 -6.41
CA VAL A 9 -1.87 -22.64 -6.47
C VAL A 9 -1.46 -23.99 -7.07
N LEU A 10 -0.74 -23.99 -8.20
CA LEU A 10 -0.28 -25.24 -8.82
C LEU A 10 0.64 -26.04 -7.88
N THR A 11 1.64 -25.42 -7.26
CA THR A 11 2.54 -26.16 -6.37
C THR A 11 1.84 -26.67 -5.11
N ARG A 12 0.86 -25.93 -4.58
CA ARG A 12 0.06 -26.38 -3.43
C ARG A 12 -0.79 -27.60 -3.74
N TYR A 13 -1.44 -27.64 -4.90
CA TYR A 13 -2.35 -28.74 -5.26
C TYR A 13 -1.65 -29.93 -5.90
N PHE A 14 -0.59 -29.71 -6.70
CA PHE A 14 0.11 -30.79 -7.41
C PHE A 14 1.32 -31.33 -6.63
N LEU A 15 2.10 -30.46 -6.01
CA LEU A 15 3.34 -30.83 -5.32
C LEU A 15 3.18 -30.93 -3.79
N HIS A 16 1.98 -30.62 -3.27
CA HIS A 16 1.66 -30.59 -1.83
C HIS A 16 2.62 -29.70 -0.99
N TYR A 17 3.39 -28.83 -1.65
CA TYR A 17 4.37 -27.94 -1.04
C TYR A 17 4.08 -26.51 -1.48
N PRO A 18 3.42 -25.69 -0.63
CA PRO A 18 3.15 -24.29 -0.94
C PRO A 18 4.45 -23.48 -0.92
N LEU A 19 4.61 -22.56 -1.86
CA LEU A 19 5.78 -21.71 -1.94
C LEU A 19 5.62 -20.52 -0.99
N ALA A 20 5.80 -20.74 0.32
CA ALA A 20 5.57 -19.74 1.35
C ALA A 20 6.33 -18.40 1.10
N PHE A 21 7.54 -18.46 0.54
CA PHE A 21 8.32 -17.27 0.18
C PHE A 21 7.64 -16.40 -0.89
N THR A 22 6.89 -17.02 -1.82
CA THR A 22 6.18 -16.29 -2.87
C THR A 22 4.98 -15.54 -2.31
N GLU A 23 4.38 -16.04 -1.22
CA GLU A 23 3.26 -15.38 -0.55
C GLU A 23 3.73 -14.11 0.15
N GLU A 24 4.82 -14.17 0.92
CA GLU A 24 5.45 -12.96 1.52
C GLU A 24 5.84 -11.94 0.45
N LEU A 25 6.46 -12.40 -0.64
CA LEU A 25 6.86 -11.52 -1.74
C LEU A 25 5.66 -10.86 -2.42
N LEU A 26 4.59 -11.62 -2.65
CA LEU A 26 3.36 -11.11 -3.25
C LEU A 26 2.69 -10.07 -2.36
N VAL A 27 2.58 -10.30 -1.05
CA VAL A 27 1.97 -9.32 -0.14
C VAL A 27 2.75 -8.01 -0.14
N ASN A 28 4.09 -8.08 -0.06
CA ASN A 28 4.93 -6.88 -0.08
C ASN A 28 4.86 -6.14 -1.42
N ALA A 29 4.91 -6.86 -2.54
CA ALA A 29 4.79 -6.26 -3.87
C ALA A 29 3.39 -5.67 -4.12
N PHE A 30 2.35 -6.15 -3.42
CA PHE A 30 0.97 -5.69 -3.61
C PHE A 30 0.81 -4.28 -3.08
N VAL A 31 1.41 -3.99 -1.92
CA VAL A 31 1.43 -2.63 -1.35
C VAL A 31 2.03 -1.64 -2.33
N TRP A 32 3.16 -1.97 -2.96
CA TRP A 32 3.77 -1.10 -3.98
C TRP A 32 2.89 -0.94 -5.21
N ALA A 33 2.29 -2.03 -5.69
CA ALA A 33 1.39 -2.00 -6.84
C ALA A 33 0.15 -1.13 -6.57
N THR A 34 -0.44 -1.19 -5.37
CA THR A 34 -1.60 -0.36 -5.02
C THR A 34 -1.21 1.10 -4.88
N LEU A 35 -0.08 1.42 -4.24
CA LEU A 35 0.40 2.81 -4.14
C LEU A 35 0.69 3.42 -5.52
N MET A 36 1.33 2.66 -6.42
CA MET A 36 1.54 3.09 -7.80
C MET A 36 0.22 3.23 -8.57
N GLY A 37 -0.70 2.28 -8.42
CA GLY A 37 -2.03 2.34 -9.04
C GLY A 37 -2.83 3.57 -8.61
N ILE A 38 -2.80 3.90 -7.32
CA ILE A 38 -3.41 5.11 -6.76
C ILE A 38 -2.74 6.37 -7.35
N ALA A 39 -1.41 6.41 -7.39
CA ALA A 39 -0.68 7.54 -7.96
C ALA A 39 -0.98 7.77 -9.45
N ILE A 40 -1.08 6.70 -10.25
CA ILE A 40 -1.48 6.77 -11.66
C ILE A 40 -2.92 7.26 -11.79
N GLY A 41 -3.85 6.69 -11.01
CA GLY A 41 -5.25 7.10 -11.02
C GLY A 41 -5.48 8.56 -10.60
N LEU A 42 -4.66 9.08 -9.68
CA LEU A 42 -4.65 10.50 -9.29
C LEU A 42 -4.11 11.42 -10.41
N ARG A 43 -3.15 10.94 -11.20
CA ARG A 43 -2.50 11.71 -12.28
C ARG A 43 -3.39 11.85 -13.52
N GLU A 44 -4.24 10.86 -13.80
CA GLU A 44 -5.14 10.85 -14.97
C GLU A 44 -6.26 11.91 -14.91
N GLY A 45 -6.37 12.68 -13.83
CA GLY A 45 -7.08 13.96 -13.84
C GLY A 45 -8.62 13.84 -13.74
N PRO A 46 -9.41 14.59 -14.54
CA PRO A 46 -10.88 14.55 -14.49
C PRO A 46 -11.51 13.26 -15.06
N GLU A 47 -10.79 12.56 -15.95
CA GLU A 47 -11.19 11.27 -16.54
C GLU A 47 -10.58 10.07 -15.80
N GLY A 48 -9.51 10.31 -15.02
CA GLY A 48 -8.91 9.33 -14.11
C GLY A 48 -9.77 9.07 -12.88
N ALA A 49 -9.58 7.88 -12.29
CA ALA A 49 -10.24 7.29 -11.12
C ALA A 49 -11.34 8.16 -10.48
N HIS A 50 -12.58 7.65 -10.44
CA HIS A 50 -13.77 8.25 -9.78
C HIS A 50 -13.65 8.44 -8.25
N ILE A 51 -12.46 8.74 -7.73
CA ILE A 51 -12.09 9.08 -6.35
C ILE A 51 -12.10 10.61 -6.18
N ARG A 52 -12.87 11.33 -7.00
CA ARG A 52 -13.25 12.70 -6.66
C ARG A 52 -14.50 12.58 -5.79
N PHE A 53 -14.51 13.21 -4.61
CA PHE A 53 -15.73 13.39 -3.80
C PHE A 53 -16.67 14.38 -4.53
N VAL A 54 -17.13 14.00 -5.73
CA VAL A 54 -17.91 14.84 -6.64
C VAL A 54 -19.17 15.31 -5.92
N ALA A 55 -19.83 14.41 -5.20
CA ALA A 55 -21.05 14.69 -4.44
C ALA A 55 -20.89 15.79 -3.38
N LEU A 56 -19.74 15.90 -2.69
CA LEU A 56 -19.53 16.94 -1.69
C LEU A 56 -19.09 18.26 -2.35
N THR A 57 -18.28 18.19 -3.40
CA THR A 57 -17.72 19.38 -4.06
C THR A 57 -18.71 20.13 -4.95
N GLU A 58 -19.79 19.48 -5.40
CA GLU A 58 -20.85 20.10 -6.21
C GLU A 58 -21.85 20.92 -5.38
N ILE A 59 -21.96 20.64 -4.08
CA ILE A 59 -22.88 21.35 -3.16
C ILE A 59 -22.22 22.63 -2.60
N LEU A 60 -20.88 22.74 -2.67
CA LEU A 60 -20.14 23.84 -2.07
C LEU A 60 -19.80 24.97 -3.06
N PRO A 61 -19.92 26.25 -2.64
CA PRO A 61 -19.50 27.40 -3.44
C PRO A 61 -17.99 27.37 -3.77
N GLU A 62 -17.59 27.88 -4.94
CA GLU A 62 -16.25 27.71 -5.53
C GLU A 62 -15.08 28.08 -4.60
N GLY A 63 -15.25 29.07 -3.74
CA GLY A 63 -14.24 29.48 -2.76
C GLY A 63 -13.97 28.43 -1.67
N TRP A 64 -15.01 27.73 -1.20
CA TRP A 64 -14.89 26.70 -0.16
C TRP A 64 -14.41 25.37 -0.74
N ARG A 65 -14.72 25.10 -2.02
CA ARG A 65 -14.27 23.89 -2.73
C ARG A 65 -12.75 23.72 -2.70
N ARG A 66 -11.99 24.80 -2.93
CA ARG A 66 -10.53 24.77 -2.88
C ARG A 66 -9.99 24.51 -1.48
N GLY A 67 -10.60 25.11 -0.46
CA GLY A 67 -10.24 24.92 0.94
C GLY A 67 -10.43 23.47 1.40
N PHE A 68 -11.58 22.86 1.07
CA PHE A 68 -11.85 21.45 1.41
C PHE A 68 -10.91 20.47 0.71
N ILE A 69 -10.57 20.72 -0.56
CA ILE A 69 -9.61 19.89 -1.30
C ILE A 69 -8.21 20.00 -0.64
N ALA A 70 -7.76 21.21 -0.34
CA ALA A 70 -6.47 21.43 0.32
C ALA A 70 -6.43 20.79 1.72
N LEU A 71 -7.52 20.87 2.48
CA LEU A 71 -7.67 20.20 3.77
C LEU A 71 -7.59 18.68 3.62
N GLY A 72 -8.28 18.11 2.64
CA GLY A 72 -8.24 16.67 2.37
C GLY A 72 -6.84 16.16 2.06
N PHE A 73 -6.11 16.85 1.18
CA PHE A 73 -4.70 16.53 0.91
C PHE A 73 -3.81 16.71 2.15
N THR A 74 -4.07 17.73 2.98
CA THR A 74 -3.31 17.98 4.22
C THR A 74 -3.51 16.85 5.22
N VAL A 75 -4.76 16.42 5.44
CA VAL A 75 -5.08 15.30 6.33
C VAL A 75 -4.48 14.00 5.82
N PHE A 76 -4.54 13.75 4.51
CA PHE A 76 -3.90 12.58 3.90
C PHE A 76 -2.38 12.59 4.06
N ALA A 77 -1.72 13.74 3.85
CA ALA A 77 -0.30 13.90 4.06
C ALA A 77 0.10 13.69 5.53
N LEU A 78 -0.67 14.24 6.48
CA LEU A 78 -0.47 14.04 7.92
C LEU A 78 -0.62 12.56 8.32
N LEU A 79 -1.62 11.88 7.76
CA LEU A 79 -1.82 10.44 7.99
C LEU A 79 -0.60 9.65 7.51
N PHE A 80 -0.10 9.89 6.29
CA PHE A 80 1.08 9.22 5.76
C PHE A 80 2.36 9.54 6.56
N LEU A 81 2.53 10.77 7.04
CA LEU A 81 3.63 11.14 7.93
C LEU A 81 3.57 10.39 9.27
N LEU A 82 2.39 10.26 9.86
CA LEU A 82 2.19 9.52 11.10
C LEU A 82 2.47 8.02 10.91
N LEU A 83 2.00 7.44 9.80
CA LEU A 83 2.30 6.05 9.44
C LEU A 83 3.80 5.85 9.24
N ALA A 84 4.49 6.76 8.54
CA ALA A 84 5.94 6.68 8.35
C ALA A 84 6.71 6.77 9.68
N PHE A 85 6.25 7.62 10.61
CA PHE A 85 6.86 7.73 11.94
C PHE A 85 6.69 6.45 12.76
N LEU A 86 5.50 5.85 12.76
CA LEU A 86 5.24 4.59 13.45
C LEU A 86 6.02 3.42 12.83
N ALA A 87 6.03 3.33 11.49
CA ALA A 87 6.79 2.32 10.75
C ALA A 87 8.29 2.42 11.05
N TRP A 88 8.84 3.63 11.14
CA TRP A 88 10.23 3.85 11.53
C TRP A 88 10.53 3.34 12.95
N GLY A 89 9.62 3.58 13.91
CA GLY A 89 9.73 3.02 15.25
C GLY A 89 9.77 1.50 15.23
N GLN A 90 8.81 0.90 14.52
CA GLN A 90 8.71 -0.56 14.37
C GLN A 90 9.95 -1.15 13.70
N ALA A 91 10.45 -0.55 12.62
CA ALA A 91 11.64 -1.02 11.91
C ALA A 91 12.90 -0.99 12.80
N ARG A 92 13.02 0.02 13.69
CA ARG A 92 14.10 0.06 14.69
C ARG A 92 13.97 -1.07 15.70
N ASP A 93 12.77 -1.32 16.20
CA ASP A 93 12.52 -2.41 17.14
C ASP A 93 12.83 -3.77 16.51
N ASP A 94 12.42 -3.97 15.25
CA ASP A 94 12.72 -5.19 14.47
C ASP A 94 14.23 -5.40 14.27
N LEU A 95 14.99 -4.33 14.03
CA LEU A 95 16.46 -4.36 13.93
C LEU A 95 17.11 -4.77 15.27
N VAL A 96 16.63 -4.22 16.38
CA VAL A 96 17.15 -4.52 17.73
C VAL A 96 16.83 -5.95 18.13
N LEU A 97 15.60 -6.41 17.86
CA LEU A 97 15.11 -7.74 18.18
C LEU A 97 15.59 -8.83 17.20
N LYS A 98 16.26 -8.44 16.10
CA LYS A 98 16.73 -9.34 15.03
C LYS A 98 15.62 -10.24 14.51
N THR A 99 14.42 -9.70 14.36
CA THR A 99 13.27 -10.44 13.84
C THR A 99 13.48 -10.72 12.35
N THR A 100 13.30 -11.97 11.96
CA THR A 100 13.43 -12.43 10.57
C THR A 100 12.10 -12.91 10.04
N SER A 101 11.88 -12.74 8.74
CA SER A 101 10.65 -13.19 8.12
C SER A 101 10.56 -14.73 8.12
N PRO A 102 9.36 -15.31 8.32
CA PRO A 102 9.19 -16.75 8.50
C PRO A 102 9.67 -17.60 7.33
N SER A 103 9.49 -17.15 6.09
CA SER A 103 9.80 -17.94 4.90
C SER A 103 11.02 -17.47 4.11
N LEU A 104 11.36 -16.18 4.11
CA LEU A 104 12.54 -15.63 3.42
C LEU A 104 13.76 -15.50 4.35
N GLY A 105 13.57 -15.49 5.68
CA GLY A 105 14.66 -15.33 6.64
C GLY A 105 15.35 -13.97 6.59
N LEU A 106 14.74 -12.99 5.93
CA LEU A 106 15.27 -11.63 5.79
C LEU A 106 14.86 -10.78 6.99
N PRO A 107 15.66 -9.78 7.40
CA PRO A 107 15.28 -8.90 8.50
C PRO A 107 13.95 -8.20 8.21
N ASN A 108 13.00 -8.26 9.14
CA ASN A 108 11.65 -7.67 8.94
C ASN A 108 11.71 -6.16 8.70
N ALA A 109 12.73 -5.49 9.22
CA ALA A 109 12.99 -4.06 8.99
C ALA A 109 13.17 -3.67 7.51
N VAL A 110 13.39 -4.63 6.59
CA VAL A 110 13.48 -4.35 5.15
C VAL A 110 12.10 -4.12 4.52
N TYR A 111 11.03 -4.66 5.13
CA TYR A 111 9.67 -4.62 4.57
C TYR A 111 8.66 -3.91 5.48
N THR A 112 9.11 -3.35 6.61
CA THR A 112 8.31 -2.63 7.61
C THR A 112 8.34 -1.13 7.35
#